data_AF-A0A7K3DHR2-F1
#
_entry.id   AF-A0A7K3DHR2-F1
#
_cell.length_a   1.000
_cell.length_b   1.000
_cell.length_c   1.000
_cell.angle_alpha   90.00
_cell.angle_beta   90.00
_cell.angle_gamma   90.00
#
_symmetry.space_group_name_H-M   'P 1'
#
loop_
_entity.id
_entity.type
_entity.pdbx_description
1 polymer ?
#
loop_
_entity_poly.entity_id
_entity_poly.type
_entity_poly.pdbx_seq_one_letter_code
_entity_poly.pdbx_strand_id
1 'polypeptide(L)'
;MDIEFQAAESHPTARDENTRNDQVNYPIGAYAAVSTNGANLFFQCPTEAKKGDSLQSDTKYVKAALYSASAKLRSDGSADELMTILNSIARHVAAEAECTAVADLPEKLPKPITS
;
A
#
# COMPACT_ATOMS: atom_id res chain seq x y z
N MET A 1 16.37 3.03 -1.65
CA MET A 1 15.05 2.67 -1.09
C MET A 1 14.20 3.89 -1.30
N ASP A 2 13.08 3.69 -1.96
CA ASP A 2 12.21 4.77 -2.41
C ASP A 2 10.78 4.44 -2.02
N ILE A 3 10.00 5.48 -1.73
CA ILE A 3 8.60 5.38 -1.38
C ILE A 3 7.81 6.27 -2.33
N GLU A 4 6.84 5.67 -3.01
CA GLU A 4 5.97 6.36 -3.96
C GLU A 4 4.51 6.27 -3.54
N PHE A 5 3.77 7.35 -3.78
CA PHE A 5 2.32 7.42 -3.60
C PHE A 5 1.67 7.74 -4.95
N GLN A 6 0.69 6.94 -5.35
CA GLN A 6 0.01 7.07 -6.63
C GLN A 6 -1.49 6.92 -6.43
N ALA A 7 -2.28 7.76 -7.10
CA ALA A 7 -3.72 7.59 -7.23
C ALA A 7 -4.01 6.26 -7.96
N ALA A 8 -5.00 5.51 -7.49
CA ALA A 8 -5.31 4.19 -8.00
C ALA A 8 -6.82 3.95 -8.09
N GLU A 9 -7.29 3.57 -9.27
CA GLU A 9 -8.71 3.25 -9.50
C GLU A 9 -9.12 1.93 -8.84
N SER A 10 -8.18 1.00 -8.72
CA SER A 10 -8.38 -0.33 -8.16
C SER A 10 -7.15 -0.80 -7.38
N HIS A 11 -7.33 -1.86 -6.62
CA HIS A 11 -6.29 -2.58 -5.91
C HIS A 11 -6.30 -4.06 -6.34
N PRO A 12 -5.20 -4.81 -6.15
CA PRO A 12 -5.19 -6.24 -6.39
C PRO A 12 -6.27 -6.96 -5.57
N THR A 13 -6.80 -8.03 -6.15
CA THR A 13 -7.81 -8.90 -5.53
C THR A 13 -7.20 -10.24 -5.13
N ALA A 14 -7.89 -11.04 -4.31
CA ALA A 14 -7.44 -12.38 -3.90
C ALA A 14 -7.09 -13.32 -5.08
N ARG A 15 -7.63 -13.08 -6.28
CA ARG A 15 -7.29 -13.84 -7.49
C ARG A 15 -5.91 -13.49 -8.04
N ASP A 16 -5.43 -12.26 -7.78
CA ASP A 16 -4.11 -11.76 -8.14
C ASP A 16 -3.02 -12.23 -7.15
N GLU A 17 -3.43 -12.69 -5.94
CA GLU A 17 -2.54 -13.22 -4.90
C GLU A 17 -2.16 -14.69 -5.12
N ASN A 18 -3.09 -15.51 -5.62
CA ASN A 18 -2.87 -16.95 -5.89
C ASN A 18 -1.76 -17.25 -6.91
N THR A 19 -1.21 -16.24 -7.57
CA THR A 19 -0.08 -16.35 -8.50
C THR A 19 1.28 -16.01 -7.89
N ARG A 20 1.37 -15.56 -6.63
CA ARG A 20 2.65 -15.10 -6.02
C ARG A 20 2.91 -15.75 -4.66
N ASN A 21 3.41 -16.98 -4.70
CA ASN A 21 3.77 -17.79 -3.53
C ASN A 21 4.88 -17.19 -2.62
N ASP A 22 5.47 -16.04 -2.95
CA ASP A 22 6.56 -15.40 -2.21
C ASP A 22 6.14 -14.13 -1.45
N GLN A 23 4.84 -13.85 -1.37
CA GLN A 23 4.30 -12.66 -0.70
C GLN A 23 3.79 -12.93 0.72
N VAL A 24 3.97 -11.95 1.59
CA VAL A 24 3.40 -11.91 2.95
C VAL A 24 2.30 -10.85 2.96
N ASN A 25 1.05 -11.26 3.12
CA ASN A 25 -0.11 -10.38 3.07
C ASN A 25 -0.50 -9.89 4.47
N TYR A 26 -0.95 -8.64 4.56
CA TYR A 26 -1.39 -8.01 5.81
C TYR A 26 -2.86 -7.59 5.68
N PRO A 27 -3.71 -7.82 6.69
CA PRO A 27 -5.11 -7.47 6.63
C PRO A 27 -5.30 -5.99 7.03
N ILE A 28 -4.74 -5.07 6.24
CA ILE A 28 -4.85 -3.62 6.43
C ILE A 28 -5.17 -2.93 5.11
N GLY A 29 -5.89 -1.80 5.18
CA GLY A 29 -6.35 -1.10 3.99
C GLY A 29 -7.19 -1.99 3.07
N ALA A 30 -7.18 -1.67 1.78
CA ALA A 30 -7.84 -2.46 0.75
C ALA A 30 -6.97 -3.63 0.25
N TYR A 31 -5.64 -3.47 0.30
CA TYR A 31 -4.67 -4.51 -0.03
C TYR A 31 -3.32 -4.16 0.57
N ALA A 32 -2.62 -5.11 1.18
CA ALA A 32 -1.28 -4.89 1.68
C ALA A 32 -0.44 -6.17 1.59
N ALA A 33 0.73 -6.07 0.95
CA ALA A 33 1.60 -7.21 0.76
C ALA A 33 3.07 -6.81 0.73
N VAL A 34 3.92 -7.69 1.26
CA VAL A 34 5.38 -7.60 1.18
C VAL A 34 5.90 -8.70 0.29
N SER A 35 6.81 -8.36 -0.62
CA SER A 35 7.51 -9.26 -1.53
C SER A 35 9.02 -9.14 -1.33
N THR A 36 9.78 -9.93 -2.09
CA THR A 36 11.25 -9.85 -2.10
C THR A 36 11.79 -8.47 -2.51
N ASN A 37 11.05 -7.72 -3.33
CA ASN A 37 11.49 -6.45 -3.91
C ASN A 37 10.92 -5.21 -3.22
N GLY A 38 10.07 -5.37 -2.21
CA GLY A 38 9.41 -4.25 -1.55
C GLY A 38 8.02 -4.57 -1.04
N ALA A 39 7.28 -3.53 -0.66
CA ALA A 39 5.95 -3.60 -0.09
C ALA A 39 4.97 -2.72 -0.87
N ASN A 40 3.71 -3.14 -0.97
CA ASN A 40 2.62 -2.33 -1.47
C ASN A 40 1.52 -2.26 -0.42
N LEU A 41 0.91 -1.08 -0.28
CA LEU A 41 -0.25 -0.82 0.55
C LEU A 41 -1.23 0.04 -0.25
N PHE A 42 -2.45 -0.43 -0.42
CA PHE A 42 -3.57 0.31 -1.01
C PHE A 42 -4.54 0.66 0.11
N PHE A 43 -4.91 1.93 0.22
CA PHE A 43 -5.87 2.41 1.20
C PHE A 43 -6.85 3.37 0.53
N GLN A 44 -8.06 3.47 1.08
CA GLN A 44 -9.04 4.42 0.56
C GLN A 44 -8.61 5.84 0.91
N CYS A 45 -8.51 6.67 -0.11
CA CYS A 45 -8.28 8.09 0.03
C CYS A 45 -8.73 8.72 -1.29
N PRO A 46 -9.99 9.16 -1.40
CA PRO A 46 -10.52 9.66 -2.65
C PRO A 46 -9.71 10.85 -3.15
N THR A 47 -9.27 10.79 -4.41
CA THR A 47 -8.57 11.90 -5.07
C THR A 47 -9.43 12.42 -6.20
N GLU A 48 -9.71 13.73 -6.19
CA GLU A 48 -10.40 14.38 -7.29
C GLU A 48 -9.46 14.57 -8.48
N ALA A 49 -9.95 14.26 -9.68
CA ALA A 49 -9.23 14.61 -10.90
C ALA A 49 -9.06 16.14 -10.98
N LYS A 50 -7.88 16.60 -11.42
CA LYS A 50 -7.68 18.03 -11.66
C LYS A 50 -8.67 18.51 -12.71
N LYS A 51 -9.48 19.52 -12.37
CA LYS A 51 -10.40 20.16 -13.33
C LYS A 51 -9.67 20.54 -14.61
N GLY A 52 -10.12 19.99 -15.74
CA GLY A 52 -9.57 20.24 -17.07
C GLY A 52 -8.67 19.13 -17.62
N ASP A 53 -8.34 18.11 -16.84
CA ASP A 53 -7.60 16.95 -17.31
C ASP A 53 -8.55 15.77 -17.59
N SER A 54 -9.09 15.72 -18.81
CA SER A 54 -10.04 14.70 -19.27
C SER A 54 -9.49 13.27 -19.28
N LEU A 55 -8.19 13.09 -18.99
CA LEU A 55 -7.52 11.80 -18.93
C LEU A 55 -7.40 11.25 -17.51
N GLN A 56 -7.73 12.04 -16.48
CA GLN A 56 -7.75 11.59 -15.09
C GLN A 56 -9.19 11.43 -14.60
N SER A 57 -9.52 10.23 -14.12
CA SER A 57 -10.78 9.98 -13.41
C SER A 57 -10.56 10.12 -11.91
N ASP A 58 -11.63 10.41 -11.17
CA ASP A 58 -11.59 10.33 -9.72
C ASP A 58 -11.16 8.93 -9.29
N THR A 59 -10.20 8.85 -8.37
CA THR A 59 -9.71 7.56 -7.87
C THR A 59 -10.15 7.36 -6.43
N LYS A 60 -10.40 6.11 -6.06
CA LYS A 60 -10.87 5.75 -4.71
C LYS A 60 -9.73 5.39 -3.78
N TYR A 61 -8.59 5.01 -4.33
CA TYR A 61 -7.49 4.45 -3.57
C TYR A 61 -6.21 5.22 -3.83
N VAL A 62 -5.32 5.19 -2.84
CA VAL A 62 -3.92 5.54 -3.00
C VAL A 62 -3.10 4.27 -2.84
N LYS A 63 -2.21 4.03 -3.79
CA LYS A 63 -1.16 3.02 -3.70
C LYS A 63 0.09 3.67 -3.11
N ALA A 64 0.46 3.23 -1.92
CA ALA A 64 1.79 3.43 -1.35
C ALA A 64 2.68 2.24 -1.73
N ALA A 65 3.85 2.49 -2.29
CA ALA A 65 4.82 1.47 -2.66
C ALA A 65 6.17 1.80 -2.06
N LEU A 66 6.77 0.82 -1.37
CA LEU A 66 8.16 0.88 -0.93
C LEU A 66 8.95 -0.12 -1.77
N TYR A 67 10.01 0.32 -2.44
CA TYR A 67 10.85 -0.54 -3.26
C TYR A 67 12.33 -0.16 -3.19
N SER A 68 13.21 -1.05 -3.67
CA SER A 68 14.64 -0.80 -3.79
C SER A 68 15.14 -1.26 -5.15
N ALA A 69 15.93 -0.41 -5.82
CA ALA A 69 16.57 -0.74 -7.10
C ALA A 69 17.66 -1.82 -6.97
N SER A 70 18.32 -1.90 -5.81
CA SER A 70 19.23 -2.98 -5.43
C SER A 70 18.41 -4.11 -4.79
N ALA A 71 18.36 -5.26 -5.47
CA ALA A 71 17.47 -6.37 -5.14
C ALA A 71 17.64 -6.92 -3.71
N LYS A 72 16.49 -7.37 -3.15
CA LYS A 72 16.24 -7.99 -1.83
C LYS A 72 16.21 -7.05 -0.61
N LEU A 73 15.12 -6.31 -0.48
CA LEU A 73 14.76 -5.69 0.81
C LEU A 73 14.40 -6.73 1.88
N ARG A 74 13.78 -7.85 1.48
CA ARG A 74 13.34 -8.89 2.41
C ARG A 74 14.47 -9.79 2.95
N SER A 75 15.70 -9.70 2.40
CA SER A 75 16.87 -10.32 3.07
C SER A 75 17.43 -9.43 4.18
N ASP A 76 17.18 -8.12 4.08
CA ASP A 76 17.80 -7.09 4.91
C ASP A 76 16.83 -6.57 5.99
N GLY A 77 15.52 -6.80 5.83
CA GLY A 77 14.48 -6.51 6.83
C GLY A 77 13.38 -7.58 6.86
N SER A 78 12.79 -7.78 8.04
CA SER A 78 11.60 -8.62 8.21
C SER A 78 10.40 -7.98 7.51
N ALA A 79 9.48 -8.80 6.99
CA ALA A 79 8.30 -8.28 6.29
C ALA A 79 7.48 -7.30 7.16
N ASP A 80 7.44 -7.56 8.48
CA ASP A 80 6.76 -6.72 9.46
C ASP A 80 7.37 -5.32 9.53
N GLU A 81 8.70 -5.19 9.43
CA GLU A 81 9.39 -3.88 9.44
C GLU A 81 9.03 -3.06 8.19
N LEU A 82 9.09 -3.69 7.01
CA LEU A 82 8.75 -3.01 5.75
C LEU A 82 7.30 -2.53 5.74
N MET A 83 6.38 -3.37 6.21
CA MET A 83 4.97 -2.99 6.30
C MET A 83 4.73 -1.96 7.41
N THR A 84 5.50 -1.99 8.50
CA THR A 84 5.35 -1.01 9.60
C THR A 84 5.75 0.38 9.13
N ILE A 85 6.88 0.47 8.42
CA ILE A 85 7.35 1.73 7.82
C ILE A 85 6.32 2.25 6.83
N LEU A 86 5.87 1.41 5.89
CA LEU A 86 4.92 1.83 4.86
C LEU A 86 3.58 2.25 5.46
N ASN A 87 3.04 1.50 6.44
CA ASN A 87 1.79 1.84 7.12
C ASN A 87 1.91 3.14 7.94
N SER A 88 3.02 3.35 8.64
CA SER A 88 3.25 4.58 9.41
C SER A 88 3.21 5.82 8.50
N ILE A 89 3.90 5.76 7.35
CA ILE A 89 3.95 6.87 6.41
C ILE A 89 2.59 7.05 5.72
N ALA A 90 1.92 5.96 5.32
CA ALA A 90 0.59 6.03 4.72
C ALA A 90 -0.46 6.66 5.67
N ARG A 91 -0.39 6.37 6.98
CA ARG A 91 -1.24 7.04 7.99
C ARG A 91 -1.00 8.55 8.05
N HIS A 92 0.25 8.98 7.96
CA HIS A 92 0.58 10.42 7.92
C HIS A 92 0.05 11.06 6.64
N VAL A 93 0.24 10.42 5.48
CA VAL A 93 -0.31 10.92 4.21
C VAL A 93 -1.84 11.01 4.27
N ALA A 94 -2.52 10.01 4.84
CA ALA A 94 -3.97 10.03 5.00
C ALA A 94 -4.44 11.16 5.93
N ALA A 95 -3.65 11.51 6.95
CA ALA A 95 -3.94 12.63 7.83
C ALA A 95 -3.78 13.98 7.12
N GLU A 96 -2.67 14.17 6.40
CA GLU A 96 -2.42 15.39 5.62
C GLU A 96 -3.42 15.59 4.47
N ALA A 97 -3.92 14.49 3.91
CA ALA A 97 -4.97 14.49 2.87
C ALA A 97 -6.40 14.48 3.45
N GLU A 98 -6.56 14.60 4.77
CA GLU A 98 -7.87 14.62 5.47
C GLU A 98 -8.76 13.39 5.20
N CYS A 99 -8.16 12.25 4.85
CA CYS A 99 -8.86 10.99 4.52
C CYS A 99 -8.67 9.89 5.57
N THR A 100 -8.10 10.19 6.75
CA THR A 100 -7.84 9.22 7.83
C THR A 100 -9.03 8.31 8.15
N ALA A 101 -10.24 8.88 8.22
CA ALA A 101 -11.44 8.14 8.60
C ALA A 101 -11.83 7.06 7.58
N VAL A 102 -11.59 7.30 6.28
CA VAL A 102 -11.89 6.34 5.22
C VAL A 102 -10.71 5.42 4.92
N ALA A 103 -9.48 5.89 5.15
CA ALA A 103 -8.27 5.08 5.00
C ALA A 103 -8.24 3.89 5.98
N ASP A 104 -8.79 4.08 7.19
CA ASP A 104 -8.94 3.07 8.25
C ASP A 104 -7.66 2.23 8.49
N LEU A 105 -6.51 2.91 8.46
CA LEU A 105 -5.20 2.28 8.64
C LEU A 105 -4.88 2.14 10.14
N PRO A 106 -4.62 0.92 10.64
CA PRO A 106 -4.39 0.71 12.07
C PRO A 106 -3.02 1.22 12.51
N GLU A 107 -2.91 1.70 13.75
CA GLU A 107 -1.63 2.14 14.31
C GLU A 107 -0.65 0.99 14.51
N LYS A 108 -1.15 -0.20 14.85
CA LYS A 108 -0.36 -1.42 15.01
C LYS A 108 -0.74 -2.40 13.92
N LEU A 109 0.27 -3.00 13.30
CA LEU A 109 0.02 -4.04 12.31
C LEU A 109 -0.66 -5.25 12.95
N PRO A 110 -1.77 -5.75 12.36
CA PRO A 110 -2.26 -7.09 12.62
C PRO A 110 -1.23 -8.14 12.19
N LYS A 111 -1.41 -9.37 12.65
CA LYS A 111 -0.60 -10.49 12.18
C LYS A 111 -0.79 -10.69 10.66
N PRO A 112 0.27 -11.08 9.94
CA PRO A 112 0.15 -11.47 8.54
C PRO A 112 -0.87 -12.59 8.34
N ILE A 113 -1.51 -12.58 7.18
CA ILE A 113 -2.35 -13.68 6.72
C ILE A 113 -1.42 -14.84 6.40
N THR A 114 -1.55 -15.94 7.14
CA THR A 114 -0.85 -17.19 6.87
C THR A 114 -1.79 -18.12 6.11
N SER A 115 -1.37 -18.60 4.95
CA SER A 115 -2.04 -19.72 4.24
C SER A 115 -1.59 -21.06 4.81
#